data_AF-A0A328WWV7-F1
#
_entry.id   AF-A0A328WWV7-F1
#
_cell.length_a   1.000
_cell.length_b   1.000
_cell.length_c   1.000
_cell.angle_alpha   90.00
_cell.angle_beta   90.00
_cell.angle_gamma   90.00
#
_symmetry.space_group_name_H-M   'P 1'
#
loop_
_entity.id
_entity.type
_entity.pdbx_description
1 polymer ?
#
loop_
_entity_poly.entity_id
_entity_poly.type
_entity_poly.pdbx_seq_one_letter_code
_entity_poly.pdbx_strand_id
1 'polypeptide(L)'
;MDYNEFEKSIYDFHKKEIILKFKNASRKERPFNKALDDITSELSEIRNNSIIRKNENLLKNCTYEINHRLDYYKSEIALNSIISNEIKDSFNKISDRIIGLDNEKINISYDDFIKELITYDCLGRIEQIVKNNKDLYKIFYDNNYYKEFTLEKFEGHVVNSKLYRKVFAKFYPDKFVPIAIETINEFGQITYKINLTEDELENDKNKIKKSEKQISKFLVKYSNIANLLKDDEKLLLIHICLSKKYKIDESEQIKLILLSSGINDFRIFEELPNKNLVYNKVNKGLKYNYSPETKIELVNSIKSKIEICKLVKTEEILDSLLININ
;
A
#
# COMPACT_ATOMS: atom_id res chain seq x y z
N MET A 1 -5.35 -19.33 -25.62
CA MET A 1 -4.69 -18.03 -25.82
C MET A 1 -3.56 -17.93 -24.82
N ASP A 2 -2.34 -17.57 -25.24
CA ASP A 2 -1.26 -17.29 -24.30
C ASP A 2 -1.46 -15.87 -23.74
N TYR A 3 -1.81 -15.79 -22.46
CA TYR A 3 -2.09 -14.53 -21.76
C TYR A 3 -0.92 -13.55 -21.85
N ASN A 4 0.30 -14.04 -21.61
CA ASN A 4 1.52 -13.23 -21.55
C ASN A 4 1.89 -12.70 -22.93
N GLU A 5 1.73 -13.52 -23.96
CA GLU A 5 1.96 -13.09 -25.34
C GLU A 5 0.97 -12.01 -25.77
N PHE A 6 -0.33 -12.19 -25.45
CA PHE A 6 -1.36 -11.21 -25.79
C PHE A 6 -1.15 -9.89 -25.02
N GLU A 7 -0.89 -9.94 -23.72
CA GLU A 7 -0.55 -8.76 -22.94
C GLU A 7 0.64 -8.00 -23.54
N LYS A 8 1.73 -8.70 -23.86
CA LYS A 8 2.91 -8.09 -24.46
C LYS A 8 2.58 -7.38 -25.78
N SER A 9 1.71 -7.98 -26.61
CA SER A 9 1.27 -7.37 -27.86
C SER A 9 0.56 -6.02 -27.67
N ILE A 10 -0.22 -5.87 -26.60
CA ILE A 10 -0.92 -4.62 -26.24
C ILE A 10 0.08 -3.54 -25.84
N TYR A 11 1.06 -3.90 -24.99
CA TYR A 11 2.15 -2.98 -24.62
C TYR A 11 2.94 -2.51 -25.84
N ASP A 12 3.32 -3.43 -26.73
CA ASP A 12 4.07 -3.10 -27.94
C ASP A 12 3.27 -2.22 -28.91
N PHE A 13 1.97 -2.46 -29.04
CA PHE A 13 1.06 -1.63 -29.84
C PHE A 13 1.01 -0.20 -29.28
N HIS A 14 0.65 -0.03 -28.01
CA HIS A 14 0.50 1.31 -27.42
C HIS A 14 1.84 2.04 -27.27
N LYS A 15 2.95 1.33 -27.06
CA LYS A 15 4.29 1.92 -27.09
C LYS A 15 4.56 2.66 -28.41
N LYS A 16 4.24 2.03 -29.54
CA LYS A 16 4.41 2.64 -30.87
C LYS A 16 3.50 3.85 -31.05
N GLU A 17 2.23 3.74 -30.65
CA GLU A 17 1.26 4.84 -30.73
C GLU A 17 1.68 6.06 -29.90
N ILE A 18 2.12 5.85 -28.66
CA ILE A 18 2.58 6.91 -27.77
C ILE A 18 3.80 7.63 -28.37
N ILE A 19 4.78 6.89 -28.88
CA ILE A 19 5.95 7.47 -29.56
C ILE A 19 5.52 8.32 -30.76
N LEU A 20 4.60 7.81 -31.58
CA LEU A 20 4.11 8.52 -32.75
C LEU A 20 3.41 9.83 -32.36
N LYS A 21 2.57 9.79 -31.33
CA LYS A 21 1.86 10.97 -30.81
C LYS A 21 2.82 12.02 -30.26
N PHE A 22 3.81 11.63 -29.47
CA PHE A 22 4.83 12.56 -29.01
C PHE A 22 5.61 13.18 -30.17
N LYS A 23 6.03 12.40 -31.16
CA LYS A 23 6.69 12.93 -32.38
C LYS A 23 5.80 13.94 -33.12
N ASN A 24 4.53 13.62 -33.31
CA ASN A 24 3.58 14.49 -34.02
C ASN A 24 3.28 15.77 -33.24
N ALA A 25 3.18 15.69 -31.91
CA ALA A 25 3.00 16.84 -31.05
C ALA A 25 4.25 17.75 -31.08
N SER A 26 5.44 17.17 -31.02
CA SER A 26 6.72 17.89 -31.09
C SER A 26 6.87 18.63 -32.44
N ARG A 27 6.55 17.97 -33.56
CA ARG A 27 6.52 18.59 -34.90
C ARG A 27 5.53 19.76 -35.02
N LYS A 28 4.46 19.75 -34.22
CA LYS A 28 3.46 20.82 -34.14
C LYS A 28 3.76 21.84 -33.04
N GLU A 29 4.96 21.77 -32.45
CA GLU A 29 5.42 22.66 -31.37
C GLU A 29 4.47 22.69 -30.15
N ARG A 30 3.76 21.59 -29.89
CA ARG A 30 2.88 21.50 -28.72
C ARG A 30 3.72 21.41 -27.44
N PRO A 31 3.28 22.02 -26.32
CA PRO A 31 3.94 21.81 -25.04
C PRO A 31 3.89 20.35 -24.59
N PHE A 32 4.98 19.83 -23.99
CA PHE A 32 5.06 18.44 -23.52
C PHE A 32 3.89 18.06 -22.60
N ASN A 33 3.56 18.89 -21.61
CA ASN A 33 2.49 18.59 -20.65
C ASN A 33 1.15 18.40 -21.37
N LYS A 34 0.85 19.24 -22.38
CA LYS A 34 -0.36 19.08 -23.19
C LYS A 34 -0.35 17.77 -23.98
N ALA A 35 0.79 17.42 -24.58
CA ALA A 35 0.92 16.14 -25.29
C ALA A 35 0.75 14.93 -24.37
N LEU A 36 1.29 14.99 -23.15
CA LEU A 36 1.13 13.97 -22.12
C LEU A 36 -0.33 13.85 -21.67
N ASP A 37 -0.99 14.99 -21.42
CA ASP A 37 -2.39 15.04 -21.02
C ASP A 37 -3.30 14.48 -22.12
N ASP A 38 -3.08 14.87 -23.38
CA ASP A 38 -3.82 14.34 -24.54
C ASP A 38 -3.68 12.80 -24.60
N ILE A 39 -2.46 12.27 -24.50
CA ILE A 39 -2.20 10.82 -24.54
C ILE A 39 -2.85 10.10 -23.37
N THR A 40 -2.69 10.61 -22.15
CA THR A 40 -3.23 9.97 -20.95
C THR A 40 -4.76 10.02 -20.92
N SER A 41 -5.36 11.13 -21.35
CA SER A 41 -6.82 11.26 -21.48
C SER A 41 -7.37 10.24 -22.47
N GLU A 42 -6.73 10.05 -23.62
CA GLU A 42 -7.19 9.08 -24.61
C GLU A 42 -7.09 7.63 -24.10
N LEU A 43 -5.98 7.27 -23.44
CA LEU A 43 -5.84 5.95 -22.80
C LEU A 43 -6.93 5.73 -21.74
N SER A 44 -7.20 6.73 -20.90
CA SER A 44 -8.28 6.68 -19.93
C SER A 44 -9.66 6.58 -20.59
N GLU A 45 -9.90 7.29 -21.68
CA GLU A 45 -11.17 7.27 -22.40
C GLU A 45 -11.45 5.91 -23.00
N ILE A 46 -10.49 5.31 -23.72
CA ILE A 46 -10.59 3.94 -24.24
C ILE A 46 -10.92 2.97 -23.10
N ARG A 47 -10.18 3.07 -21.99
CA ARG A 47 -10.39 2.22 -20.81
C ARG A 47 -11.78 2.42 -20.19
N ASN A 48 -12.23 3.66 -20.03
CA ASN A 48 -13.52 4.00 -19.42
C ASN A 48 -14.72 3.62 -20.29
N ASN A 49 -14.52 3.60 -21.60
CA ASN A 49 -15.52 3.20 -22.59
C ASN A 49 -15.53 1.68 -22.84
N SER A 50 -14.63 0.91 -22.22
CA SER A 50 -14.65 -0.56 -22.34
C SER A 50 -15.97 -1.18 -21.88
N ILE A 51 -16.34 -2.29 -22.51
CA ILE A 51 -17.53 -3.08 -22.12
C ILE A 51 -17.39 -3.53 -20.66
N ILE A 52 -16.17 -3.87 -20.25
CA ILE A 52 -15.89 -4.37 -18.89
C ILE A 52 -16.14 -3.31 -17.83
N ARG A 53 -15.74 -2.05 -18.07
CA ARG A 53 -15.98 -0.97 -17.11
C ARG A 53 -17.47 -0.76 -16.84
N LYS A 54 -18.31 -0.88 -17.88
CA LYS A 54 -19.77 -0.73 -17.80
C LYS A 54 -20.45 -1.89 -17.05
N ASN A 55 -19.77 -3.02 -16.91
CA ASN A 55 -20.24 -4.19 -16.19
C ASN A 55 -19.52 -4.34 -14.84
N GLU A 56 -19.64 -3.34 -13.95
CA GLU A 56 -18.84 -3.22 -12.72
C GLU A 56 -18.86 -4.44 -11.80
N ASN A 57 -20.00 -5.12 -11.66
CA ASN A 57 -20.10 -6.30 -10.79
C ASN A 57 -19.30 -7.48 -11.35
N LEU A 58 -19.32 -7.68 -12.67
CA LEU A 58 -18.51 -8.69 -13.34
C LEU A 58 -17.02 -8.33 -13.20
N LEU A 59 -16.67 -7.08 -13.48
CA LEU A 59 -15.31 -6.59 -13.33
C LEU A 59 -14.79 -6.79 -11.90
N LYS A 60 -15.55 -6.41 -10.87
CA LYS A 60 -15.18 -6.58 -9.45
C LYS A 60 -14.94 -8.04 -9.10
N ASN A 61 -15.83 -8.94 -9.52
CA ASN A 61 -15.68 -10.37 -9.24
C ASN A 61 -14.45 -10.96 -9.96
N CYS A 62 -14.24 -10.65 -11.23
CA CYS A 62 -13.07 -11.10 -11.98
C CYS A 62 -11.77 -10.55 -11.37
N THR A 63 -11.77 -9.27 -11.00
CA THR A 63 -10.60 -8.60 -10.39
C THR A 63 -10.29 -9.20 -9.02
N TYR A 64 -11.31 -9.51 -8.23
CA TYR A 64 -11.17 -10.19 -6.95
C TYR A 64 -10.54 -11.58 -7.12
N GLU A 65 -11.08 -12.41 -8.01
CA GLU A 65 -10.56 -13.76 -8.23
C GLU A 65 -9.14 -13.74 -8.79
N ILE A 66 -8.84 -12.85 -9.74
CA ILE A 66 -7.48 -12.67 -10.27
C ILE A 66 -6.51 -12.28 -9.15
N ASN A 67 -6.79 -11.20 -8.41
CA ASN A 67 -5.85 -10.67 -7.42
C ASN A 67 -5.70 -11.58 -6.20
N HIS A 68 -6.80 -12.07 -5.63
CA HIS A 68 -6.77 -12.89 -4.41
C HIS A 68 -6.17 -14.29 -4.66
N ARG A 69 -6.32 -14.85 -5.87
CA ARG A 69 -5.86 -16.21 -6.16
C ARG A 69 -4.48 -16.23 -6.82
N LEU A 70 -4.08 -15.22 -7.60
CA LEU A 70 -2.69 -15.11 -8.06
C LEU A 70 -1.71 -15.11 -6.89
N ASP A 71 -2.03 -14.38 -5.83
CA ASP A 71 -1.23 -14.31 -4.60
C ASP A 71 -1.14 -15.67 -3.88
N TYR A 72 -2.19 -16.48 -3.99
CA TYR A 72 -2.27 -17.82 -3.40
C TYR A 72 -1.46 -18.86 -4.19
N TYR A 73 -1.54 -18.85 -5.52
CA TYR A 73 -0.98 -19.93 -6.34
C TYR A 73 0.47 -19.70 -6.80
N LYS A 74 0.99 -18.47 -6.76
CA LYS A 74 2.40 -18.09 -7.04
C LYS A 74 3.07 -18.86 -8.21
N SER A 75 2.34 -19.15 -9.30
CA SER A 75 2.89 -19.76 -10.51
C SER A 75 2.09 -19.36 -11.76
N GLU A 76 2.78 -19.23 -12.91
CA GLU A 76 2.16 -18.83 -14.19
C GLU A 76 1.08 -19.81 -14.67
N ILE A 77 1.18 -21.10 -14.30
CA ILE A 77 0.19 -22.13 -14.64
C ILE A 77 -1.17 -21.81 -14.01
N ALA A 78 -1.18 -21.17 -12.85
CA ALA A 78 -2.40 -20.91 -12.11
C ALA A 78 -3.28 -19.82 -12.75
N LEU A 79 -2.70 -18.84 -13.45
CA LEU A 79 -3.48 -17.77 -14.08
C LEU A 79 -4.42 -18.32 -15.15
N ASN A 80 -3.90 -19.19 -16.02
CA ASN A 80 -4.71 -19.82 -17.07
C ASN A 80 -5.80 -20.73 -16.48
N SER A 81 -5.53 -21.39 -15.36
CA SER A 81 -6.52 -22.22 -14.65
C SER A 81 -7.59 -21.38 -13.94
N ILE A 82 -7.22 -20.26 -13.30
CA ILE A 82 -8.17 -19.32 -12.67
C ILE A 82 -9.13 -18.75 -13.71
N ILE A 83 -8.59 -18.32 -14.85
CA ILE A 83 -9.38 -17.86 -16.00
C ILE A 83 -10.37 -18.97 -16.39
N SER A 84 -9.84 -20.15 -16.74
CA SER A 84 -10.63 -21.26 -17.31
C SER A 84 -11.73 -21.81 -16.40
N ASN A 85 -11.55 -21.78 -15.07
CA ASN A 85 -12.50 -22.37 -14.11
C ASN A 85 -13.42 -21.32 -13.48
N GLU A 86 -12.87 -20.32 -12.79
CA GLU A 86 -13.66 -19.44 -11.91
C GLU A 86 -14.25 -18.24 -12.66
N ILE A 87 -13.46 -17.65 -13.56
CA ILE A 87 -13.90 -16.50 -14.35
C ILE A 87 -14.92 -16.95 -15.40
N LYS A 88 -14.74 -18.15 -15.97
CA LYS A 88 -15.69 -18.73 -16.93
C LYS A 88 -17.05 -19.00 -16.32
N ASP A 89 -17.09 -19.58 -15.13
CA ASP A 89 -18.35 -19.82 -14.41
C ASP A 89 -19.05 -18.51 -14.02
N SER A 90 -18.27 -17.52 -13.59
CA SER A 90 -18.79 -16.17 -13.30
C SER A 90 -19.37 -15.52 -14.55
N PHE A 91 -18.65 -15.58 -15.67
CA PHE A 91 -19.09 -15.05 -16.95
C PHE A 91 -20.39 -15.73 -17.43
N ASN A 92 -20.45 -17.06 -17.41
CA ASN A 92 -21.62 -17.82 -17.87
C ASN A 92 -22.90 -17.48 -17.08
N LYS A 93 -22.78 -17.15 -15.78
CA LYS A 93 -23.92 -16.76 -14.95
C LYS A 93 -24.54 -15.42 -15.31
N ILE A 94 -23.78 -14.53 -15.95
CA ILE A 94 -24.21 -13.14 -16.19
C ILE A 94 -24.00 -12.64 -17.61
N SER A 95 -23.54 -13.49 -18.53
CA SER A 95 -23.33 -13.18 -19.96
C SER A 95 -24.59 -12.62 -20.62
N ASP A 96 -25.77 -13.12 -20.24
CA ASP A 96 -27.07 -12.63 -20.71
C ASP A 96 -27.41 -11.20 -20.30
N ARG A 97 -26.62 -10.59 -19.41
CA ARG A 97 -26.83 -9.25 -18.86
C ARG A 97 -25.70 -8.30 -19.23
N ILE A 98 -24.78 -8.72 -20.11
CA ILE A 98 -23.68 -7.85 -20.55
C ILE A 98 -24.23 -6.78 -21.47
N ILE A 99 -24.02 -5.54 -21.06
CA ILE A 99 -24.47 -4.35 -21.77
C ILE A 99 -23.28 -3.66 -22.43
N GLY A 100 -23.48 -3.25 -23.67
CA GLY A 100 -22.53 -2.57 -24.53
C GLY A 100 -22.41 -1.06 -24.31
N LEU A 101 -21.71 -0.42 -25.24
CA LEU A 101 -21.51 1.02 -25.21
C LEU A 101 -22.83 1.81 -25.31
N ASP A 102 -23.75 1.35 -26.16
CA ASP A 102 -25.01 2.02 -26.46
C ASP A 102 -26.17 1.56 -25.56
N ASN A 103 -25.87 0.97 -24.41
CA ASN A 103 -26.84 0.33 -23.51
C ASN A 103 -27.62 -0.85 -24.13
N GLU A 104 -27.12 -1.40 -25.23
CA GLU A 104 -27.69 -2.59 -25.85
C GLU A 104 -27.08 -3.88 -25.30
N LYS A 105 -27.87 -4.95 -25.24
CA LYS A 105 -27.36 -6.27 -24.87
C LYS A 105 -26.40 -6.75 -25.96
N ILE A 106 -25.14 -7.00 -25.60
CA ILE A 106 -24.13 -7.50 -26.55
C ILE A 106 -23.90 -8.98 -26.29
N ASN A 107 -23.91 -9.77 -27.37
CA ASN A 107 -23.49 -11.16 -27.33
C ASN A 107 -21.96 -11.24 -27.49
N ILE A 108 -21.24 -11.17 -26.38
CA ILE A 108 -19.78 -11.31 -26.34
C ILE A 108 -19.39 -12.75 -26.01
N SER A 109 -18.34 -13.28 -26.67
CA SER A 109 -17.79 -14.58 -26.31
C SER A 109 -16.95 -14.48 -25.03
N TYR A 110 -16.76 -15.61 -24.34
CA TYR A 110 -15.88 -15.66 -23.18
C TYR A 110 -14.44 -15.24 -23.51
N ASP A 111 -13.91 -15.71 -24.64
CA ASP A 111 -12.54 -15.40 -25.05
C ASP A 111 -12.38 -13.90 -25.38
N ASP A 112 -13.39 -13.28 -25.99
CA ASP A 112 -13.36 -11.85 -26.28
C ASP A 112 -13.51 -11.01 -25.00
N PHE A 113 -14.30 -11.49 -24.03
CA PHE A 113 -14.36 -10.89 -22.70
C PHE A 113 -12.99 -10.93 -22.01
N ILE A 114 -12.26 -12.05 -22.06
CA ILE A 114 -10.92 -12.14 -21.47
C ILE A 114 -9.93 -11.21 -22.16
N LYS A 115 -9.95 -11.11 -23.49
CA LYS A 115 -9.12 -10.15 -24.23
C LYS A 115 -9.40 -8.70 -23.81
N GLU A 116 -10.68 -8.35 -23.69
CA GLU A 116 -11.10 -7.03 -23.24
C GLU A 116 -10.60 -6.77 -21.80
N LEU A 117 -10.60 -7.80 -20.93
CA LEU A 117 -10.17 -7.67 -19.54
C LEU A 117 -8.67 -7.38 -19.45
N ILE A 118 -7.89 -8.13 -20.21
CA ILE A 118 -6.44 -7.94 -20.30
C ILE A 118 -6.15 -6.54 -20.86
N THR A 119 -6.87 -6.13 -21.90
CA THR A 119 -6.73 -4.81 -22.51
C THR A 119 -7.05 -3.69 -21.51
N TYR A 120 -8.17 -3.81 -20.80
CA TYR A 120 -8.58 -2.86 -19.77
C TYR A 120 -7.51 -2.65 -18.69
N ASP A 121 -6.96 -3.75 -18.17
CA ASP A 121 -5.93 -3.70 -17.14
C ASP A 121 -4.59 -3.15 -17.68
N CYS A 122 -4.17 -3.60 -18.86
CA CYS A 122 -2.95 -3.11 -19.52
C CYS A 122 -3.01 -1.60 -19.77
N LEU A 123 -4.15 -1.08 -20.26
CA LEU A 123 -4.32 0.35 -20.48
C LEU A 123 -4.17 1.16 -19.18
N GLY A 124 -4.72 0.65 -18.07
CA GLY A 124 -4.57 1.28 -16.76
C GLY A 124 -3.11 1.32 -16.30
N ARG A 125 -2.37 0.22 -16.49
CA ARG A 125 -0.94 0.15 -16.17
C ARG A 125 -0.09 1.06 -17.06
N ILE A 126 -0.35 1.08 -18.37
CA ILE A 126 0.35 1.95 -19.33
C ILE A 126 0.11 3.42 -18.97
N GLU A 127 -1.14 3.81 -18.68
CA GLU A 127 -1.49 5.17 -18.26
C GLU A 127 -0.68 5.61 -17.02
N GLN A 128 -0.61 4.75 -16.00
CA GLN A 128 0.17 5.00 -14.79
C GLN A 128 1.67 5.10 -15.06
N ILE A 129 2.23 4.17 -15.84
CA ILE A 129 3.65 4.16 -16.20
C ILE A 129 4.02 5.45 -16.94
N VAL A 130 3.16 5.90 -17.86
CA VAL A 130 3.37 7.15 -18.60
C VAL A 130 3.38 8.37 -17.69
N LYS A 131 2.44 8.46 -16.75
CA LYS A 131 2.39 9.54 -15.76
C LYS A 131 3.60 9.52 -14.80
N ASN A 132 3.95 8.35 -14.29
CA ASN A 132 5.03 8.18 -13.33
C ASN A 132 6.41 8.44 -13.94
N ASN A 133 6.56 8.20 -15.24
CA ASN A 133 7.82 8.38 -15.97
C ASN A 133 7.90 9.73 -16.72
N LYS A 134 7.02 10.68 -16.41
CA LYS A 134 6.90 11.96 -17.14
C LYS A 134 8.25 12.68 -17.33
N ASP A 135 9.13 12.67 -16.33
CA ASP A 135 10.41 13.38 -16.40
C ASP A 135 11.34 12.75 -17.43
N LEU A 136 11.37 11.42 -17.54
CA LEU A 136 12.14 10.71 -18.57
C LEU A 136 11.56 10.99 -19.96
N TYR A 137 10.24 10.93 -20.10
CA TYR A 137 9.58 11.10 -21.39
C TYR A 137 9.63 12.53 -21.88
N LYS A 138 9.71 13.51 -20.98
CA LYS A 138 10.02 14.89 -21.32
C LYS A 138 11.40 15.01 -21.99
N ILE A 139 12.42 14.34 -21.47
CA ILE A 139 13.76 14.37 -22.09
C ILE A 139 13.71 13.74 -23.49
N PHE A 140 12.97 12.64 -23.66
CA PHE A 140 12.77 12.04 -24.98
C PHE A 140 12.02 12.97 -25.93
N TYR A 141 11.01 13.67 -25.43
CA TYR A 141 10.21 14.62 -26.20
C TYR A 141 11.04 15.81 -26.68
N ASP A 142 11.69 16.50 -25.74
CA ASP A 142 12.46 17.72 -25.99
C ASP A 142 13.66 17.46 -26.92
N ASN A 143 14.23 16.25 -26.89
CA ASN A 143 15.42 15.89 -27.67
C ASN A 143 15.12 14.93 -28.83
N ASN A 144 13.85 14.67 -29.15
CA ASN A 144 13.42 13.68 -30.16
C ASN A 144 14.08 12.30 -30.02
N TYR A 145 14.38 11.88 -28.78
CA TYR A 145 15.19 10.69 -28.47
C TYR A 145 14.34 9.47 -28.08
N TYR A 146 13.55 8.96 -29.02
CA TYR A 146 12.60 7.87 -28.75
C TYR A 146 13.19 6.46 -28.86
N LYS A 147 14.46 6.31 -29.24
CA LYS A 147 15.06 4.98 -29.46
C LYS A 147 15.15 4.13 -28.20
N GLU A 148 15.17 4.75 -27.02
CA GLU A 148 15.21 4.08 -25.72
C GLU A 148 13.89 4.26 -24.95
N PHE A 149 12.81 4.61 -25.65
CA PHE A 149 11.48 4.65 -25.04
C PHE A 149 11.10 3.27 -24.53
N THR A 150 10.57 3.21 -23.33
CA THR A 150 10.17 1.98 -22.63
C THR A 150 8.85 2.20 -21.91
N LEU A 151 8.11 1.13 -21.65
CA LEU A 151 6.95 1.10 -20.75
C LEU A 151 7.23 0.22 -19.53
N GLU A 152 8.51 0.00 -19.22
CA GLU A 152 8.91 -0.73 -18.02
C GLU A 152 8.62 0.10 -16.76
N LYS A 153 8.22 -0.61 -15.70
CA LYS A 153 8.09 -0.03 -14.37
C LYS A 153 9.48 0.04 -13.73
N PHE A 154 9.83 1.20 -13.20
CA PHE A 154 11.07 1.37 -12.43
C PHE A 154 10.82 1.09 -10.96
N GLU A 155 11.78 0.44 -10.30
CA GLU A 155 11.83 0.39 -8.84
C GLU A 155 12.16 1.79 -8.31
N GLY A 156 11.34 2.27 -7.38
CA GLY A 156 11.45 3.64 -6.86
C GLY A 156 10.99 4.72 -7.86
N HIS A 157 11.49 5.94 -7.70
CA HIS A 157 11.20 7.05 -8.62
C HIS A 157 12.02 6.96 -9.91
N VAL A 158 11.42 7.34 -11.05
CA VAL A 158 12.04 7.25 -12.40
C VAL A 158 13.43 7.90 -12.50
N VAL A 159 13.65 9.01 -11.79
CA VAL A 159 14.92 9.76 -11.81
C VAL A 159 16.09 8.97 -11.23
N ASN A 160 15.81 7.99 -10.38
CA ASN A 160 16.83 7.11 -9.81
C ASN A 160 17.20 5.96 -10.76
N SER A 161 16.43 5.72 -11.83
CA SER A 161 16.70 4.64 -12.77
C SER A 161 18.02 4.86 -13.54
N LYS A 162 18.71 3.76 -13.85
CA LYS A 162 19.93 3.79 -14.68
C LYS A 162 19.66 4.42 -16.05
N LEU A 163 18.50 4.13 -16.64
CA LEU A 163 18.11 4.67 -17.94
C LEU A 163 17.97 6.20 -17.88
N TYR A 164 17.25 6.72 -16.89
CA TYR A 164 17.09 8.17 -16.72
C TYR A 164 18.45 8.85 -16.58
N ARG A 165 19.31 8.37 -15.67
CA ARG A 165 20.61 8.99 -15.42
C ARG A 165 21.50 8.99 -16.66
N LYS A 166 21.53 7.87 -17.40
CA LYS A 166 22.26 7.75 -18.68
C LYS A 166 21.77 8.77 -19.70
N VAL A 167 20.46 8.90 -19.86
CA VAL A 167 19.85 9.80 -20.85
C VAL A 167 20.00 11.26 -20.43
N PHE A 168 19.80 11.57 -19.16
CA PHE A 168 19.92 12.91 -18.60
C PHE A 168 21.35 13.43 -18.76
N ALA A 169 22.36 12.65 -18.33
CA ALA A 169 23.77 13.05 -18.44
C ALA A 169 24.20 13.26 -19.91
N LYS A 170 23.58 12.55 -20.84
CA LYS A 170 23.85 12.72 -22.27
C LYS A 170 23.38 14.08 -22.81
N PHE A 171 22.20 14.55 -22.40
CA PHE A 171 21.60 15.78 -22.93
C PHE A 171 21.85 17.01 -22.05
N TYR A 172 22.21 16.79 -20.79
CA TYR A 172 22.49 17.84 -19.81
C TYR A 172 23.77 17.52 -19.00
N PRO A 173 24.93 17.45 -19.67
CA PRO A 173 26.18 17.04 -19.02
C PRO A 173 26.63 17.97 -17.89
N ASP A 174 26.30 19.26 -18.00
CA ASP A 174 26.69 20.29 -17.03
C ASP A 174 25.64 20.52 -15.94
N LYS A 175 24.57 19.72 -15.91
CA LYS A 175 23.51 19.82 -14.89
C LYS A 175 23.67 18.74 -13.84
N PHE A 176 23.39 19.12 -12.59
CA PHE A 176 23.25 18.17 -11.50
C PHE A 176 22.16 17.14 -11.85
N VAL A 177 22.46 15.86 -11.61
CA VAL A 177 21.52 14.75 -11.86
C VAL A 177 20.58 14.66 -10.65
N PRO A 178 19.27 14.89 -10.83
CA PRO A 178 18.33 14.82 -9.72
C PRO A 178 18.32 13.45 -9.05
N ILE A 179 18.11 13.44 -7.74
CA ILE A 179 17.93 12.22 -6.96
C ILE A 179 16.60 12.34 -6.23
N ALA A 180 15.80 11.27 -6.29
CA ALA A 180 14.61 11.15 -5.48
C ALA A 180 14.91 10.39 -4.20
N ILE A 181 14.51 10.96 -3.06
CA ILE A 181 14.61 10.32 -1.75
C ILE A 181 13.20 9.88 -1.35
N GLU A 182 13.09 8.62 -0.95
CA GLU A 182 11.84 8.07 -0.42
C GLU A 182 11.53 8.74 0.92
N THR A 183 10.29 9.19 1.08
CA THR A 183 9.77 9.80 2.30
C THR A 183 8.41 9.20 2.63
N ILE A 184 8.06 9.17 3.91
CA ILE A 184 6.73 8.72 4.35
C ILE A 184 5.95 9.98 4.72
N ASN A 185 4.78 10.18 4.12
CA ASN A 185 3.91 11.29 4.49
C ASN A 185 3.22 11.06 5.84
N GLU A 186 2.49 12.07 6.32
CA GLU A 186 1.76 12.01 7.60
C GLU A 186 0.71 10.89 7.68
N PHE A 187 0.32 10.30 6.54
CA PHE A 187 -0.64 9.21 6.43
C PHE A 187 0.02 7.83 6.25
N GLY A 188 1.35 7.74 6.37
CA GLY A 188 2.08 6.48 6.19
C GLY A 188 2.28 6.07 4.73
N GLN A 189 1.97 6.93 3.76
CA GLN A 189 2.14 6.63 2.34
C GLN A 189 3.54 7.00 1.87
N ILE A 190 4.12 6.14 1.03
CA ILE A 190 5.41 6.39 0.38
C ILE A 190 5.24 7.52 -0.66
N THR A 191 6.03 8.57 -0.49
CA THR A 191 6.20 9.69 -1.42
C THR A 191 7.67 9.84 -1.78
N TYR A 192 7.96 10.62 -2.82
CA TYR A 192 9.34 10.89 -3.23
C TYR A 192 9.59 12.39 -3.24
N LYS A 193 10.62 12.82 -2.52
CA LYS A 193 11.14 14.18 -2.62
C LYS A 193 12.27 14.21 -3.65
N ILE A 194 12.15 15.04 -4.68
CA ILE A 194 13.18 15.21 -5.71
C ILE A 194 14.11 16.34 -5.27
N ASN A 195 15.39 16.04 -5.11
CA ASN A 195 16.41 17.02 -4.79
C ASN A 195 17.12 17.43 -6.08
N LEU A 196 17.18 18.73 -6.32
CA LEU A 196 17.70 19.31 -7.57
C LEU A 196 19.11 19.88 -7.38
N THR A 197 19.61 19.91 -6.15
CA THR A 197 20.94 20.44 -5.79
C THR A 197 21.64 19.57 -4.73
N GLU A 198 22.98 19.69 -4.66
CA GLU A 198 23.81 19.01 -3.65
C GLU A 198 23.49 19.49 -2.23
N ASP A 199 23.30 20.80 -2.06
CA ASP A 199 23.00 21.44 -0.77
C ASP A 199 21.68 20.96 -0.15
N GLU A 200 20.65 20.72 -0.97
CA GLU A 200 19.37 20.16 -0.51
C GLU A 200 19.53 18.72 0.00
N LEU A 201 20.35 17.92 -0.68
CA LEU A 201 20.61 16.53 -0.32
C LEU A 201 21.33 16.40 1.02
N GLU A 202 22.29 17.29 1.31
CA GLU A 202 23.04 17.29 2.56
C GLU A 202 22.19 17.78 3.74
N ASN A 203 21.35 18.79 3.52
CA ASN A 203 20.40 19.28 4.50
C ASN A 203 19.33 18.25 4.87
N ASP A 204 18.77 17.52 3.90
CA ASP A 204 17.78 16.49 4.15
C ASP A 204 18.36 15.27 4.86
N LYS A 205 19.57 14.82 4.48
CA LYS A 205 20.29 13.74 5.18
C LYS A 205 20.48 14.07 6.67
N ASN A 206 20.77 15.33 7.00
CA ASN A 206 20.95 15.78 8.38
C ASN A 206 19.63 15.86 9.17
N LYS A 207 18.51 16.21 8.51
CA LYS A 207 17.17 16.20 9.12
C LYS A 207 16.67 14.79 9.41
N ILE A 208 16.79 13.88 8.43
CA ILE A 208 16.40 12.46 8.56
C ILE A 208 17.19 11.78 9.68
N LYS A 209 18.53 11.97 9.72
CA LYS A 209 19.36 11.44 10.81
C LYS A 209 18.95 11.96 12.19
N LYS A 210 18.47 13.21 12.31
CA LYS A 210 18.00 13.77 13.59
C LYS A 210 16.67 13.17 14.02
N SER A 211 15.71 13.00 13.11
CA SER A 211 14.41 12.39 13.42
C SER A 211 14.54 10.90 13.75
N GLU A 212 15.31 10.13 12.97
CA GLU A 212 15.60 8.71 13.25
C GLU A 212 16.28 8.51 14.61
N LYS A 213 17.17 9.42 15.01
CA LYS A 213 17.84 9.37 16.31
C LYS A 213 16.91 9.70 17.48
N GLN A 214 15.86 10.50 17.25
CA GLN A 214 14.83 10.76 18.26
C GLN A 214 13.82 9.61 18.36
N ILE A 215 13.37 9.07 17.23
CA ILE A 215 12.46 7.92 17.17
C ILE A 215 13.13 6.67 17.77
N SER A 216 14.40 6.40 17.45
CA SER A 216 15.13 5.26 18.01
C SER A 216 15.30 5.37 19.53
N LYS A 217 15.62 6.56 20.07
CA LYS A 217 15.67 6.78 21.53
C LYS A 217 14.30 6.57 22.18
N PHE A 218 13.23 7.01 21.53
CA PHE A 218 11.86 6.82 22.03
C PHE A 218 11.49 5.34 22.06
N LEU A 219 11.68 4.61 20.95
CA LEU A 219 11.40 3.17 20.86
C LEU A 219 12.24 2.35 21.83
N VAL A 220 13.53 2.64 21.97
CA VAL A 220 14.42 1.96 22.94
C VAL A 220 13.93 2.18 24.38
N LYS A 221 13.52 3.41 24.74
CA LYS A 221 12.98 3.69 26.08
C LYS A 221 11.75 2.83 26.37
N TYR A 222 10.78 2.76 25.46
CA TYR A 222 9.55 1.98 25.69
C TYR A 222 9.77 0.47 25.59
N SER A 223 10.66 0.01 24.70
CA SER A 223 11.05 -1.41 24.62
C SER A 223 11.69 -1.91 25.91
N ASN A 224 12.59 -1.12 26.52
CA ASN A 224 13.20 -1.48 27.80
C ASN A 224 12.15 -1.65 28.91
N ILE A 225 11.13 -0.78 28.94
CA ILE A 225 10.05 -0.88 29.94
C ILE A 225 9.13 -2.06 29.61
N ALA A 226 8.81 -2.29 28.34
CA ALA A 226 8.04 -3.44 27.89
C ALA A 226 8.69 -4.77 28.30
N ASN A 227 10.01 -4.83 28.33
CA ASN A 227 10.76 -6.02 28.79
C ASN A 227 10.72 -6.21 30.32
N LEU A 228 10.41 -5.17 31.10
CA LEU A 228 10.20 -5.28 32.55
C LEU A 228 8.78 -5.76 32.89
N LEU A 229 7.85 -5.61 31.97
CA LEU A 229 6.46 -6.02 32.15
C LEU A 229 6.31 -7.53 31.91
N LYS A 230 5.62 -8.21 32.83
CA LYS A 230 5.20 -9.60 32.69
C LYS A 230 4.01 -9.70 31.74
N ASP A 231 3.75 -10.88 31.18
CA ASP A 231 2.64 -11.07 30.23
C ASP A 231 1.28 -10.66 30.81
N ASP A 232 0.98 -11.01 32.06
CA ASP A 232 -0.29 -10.61 32.70
C ASP A 232 -0.42 -9.09 32.88
N GLU A 233 0.69 -8.40 33.08
CA GLU A 233 0.74 -6.95 33.16
C GLU A 233 0.47 -6.34 31.79
N LYS A 234 1.12 -6.86 30.74
CA LYS A 234 0.89 -6.46 29.34
C LYS A 234 -0.55 -6.70 28.92
N LEU A 235 -1.13 -7.85 29.27
CA LEU A 235 -2.52 -8.19 28.96
C LEU A 235 -3.52 -7.25 29.64
N LEU A 236 -3.24 -6.82 30.88
CA LEU A 236 -4.06 -5.82 31.55
C LEU A 236 -3.93 -4.44 30.90
N LEU A 237 -2.73 -4.04 30.46
CA LEU A 237 -2.55 -2.81 29.68
C LEU A 237 -3.32 -2.85 28.35
N ILE A 238 -3.35 -3.99 27.65
CA ILE A 238 -4.16 -4.17 26.44
C ILE A 238 -5.66 -4.05 26.76
N HIS A 239 -6.11 -4.68 27.86
CA HIS A 239 -7.50 -4.53 28.32
C HIS A 239 -7.86 -3.06 28.51
N ILE A 240 -7.00 -2.31 29.20
CA ILE A 240 -7.19 -0.87 29.44
C ILE A 240 -7.22 -0.09 28.12
N CYS A 241 -6.31 -0.37 27.20
CA CYS A 241 -6.20 0.28 25.90
C CYS A 241 -7.42 0.05 24.99
N LEU A 242 -7.95 -1.19 24.95
CA LEU A 242 -9.04 -1.56 24.05
C LEU A 242 -10.44 -1.31 24.64
N SER A 243 -10.54 -1.16 25.96
CA SER A 243 -11.81 -1.00 26.64
C SER A 243 -12.41 0.38 26.38
N LYS A 244 -13.56 0.40 25.68
CA LYS A 244 -14.36 1.61 25.43
C LYS A 244 -14.77 2.35 26.72
N LYS A 245 -14.71 1.69 27.88
CA LYS A 245 -15.04 2.28 29.18
C LYS A 245 -14.06 3.40 29.59
N TYR A 246 -12.79 3.28 29.23
CA TYR A 246 -11.73 4.05 29.88
C TYR A 246 -11.33 5.37 29.19
N LYS A 247 -11.90 5.70 28.02
CA LYS A 247 -11.70 6.99 27.30
C LYS A 247 -10.26 7.54 27.38
N ILE A 248 -9.30 6.77 26.87
CA ILE A 248 -7.88 7.14 26.80
C ILE A 248 -7.62 7.85 25.46
N ASP A 249 -6.81 8.90 25.45
CA ASP A 249 -6.45 9.59 24.21
C ASP A 249 -5.53 8.74 23.31
N GLU A 250 -5.53 9.04 22.01
CA GLU A 250 -4.75 8.28 21.02
C GLU A 250 -3.25 8.26 21.32
N SER A 251 -2.72 9.33 21.92
CA SER A 251 -1.29 9.43 22.24
C SER A 251 -0.88 8.48 23.36
N GLU A 252 -1.72 8.30 24.37
CA GLU A 252 -1.53 7.31 25.43
C GLU A 252 -1.81 5.89 24.92
N GLN A 253 -2.81 5.69 24.06
CA GLN A 253 -3.07 4.38 23.43
C GLN A 253 -1.85 3.86 22.67
N ILE A 254 -1.18 4.70 21.88
CA ILE A 254 0.05 4.31 21.16
C ILE A 254 1.15 3.89 22.14
N LYS A 255 1.34 4.61 23.25
CA LYS A 255 2.32 4.24 24.28
C LYS A 255 1.96 2.91 24.96
N LEU A 256 0.69 2.66 25.23
CA LEU A 256 0.21 1.39 25.79
C LEU A 256 0.46 0.21 24.84
N ILE A 257 0.24 0.39 23.53
CA ILE A 257 0.56 -0.62 22.51
C ILE A 257 2.06 -0.96 22.54
N LEU A 258 2.93 0.05 22.61
CA LEU A 258 4.38 -0.18 22.70
C LEU A 258 4.77 -0.94 23.97
N LEU A 259 4.19 -0.59 25.12
CA LEU A 259 4.45 -1.25 26.40
C LEU A 259 3.95 -2.69 26.49
N SER A 260 2.85 -2.98 25.80
CA SER A 260 2.21 -4.31 25.80
C SER A 260 2.69 -5.25 24.69
N SER A 261 3.70 -4.83 23.93
CA SER A 261 4.28 -5.64 22.85
C SER A 261 5.07 -6.87 23.38
N GLY A 262 5.23 -7.88 22.52
CA GLY A 262 6.05 -9.06 22.82
C GLY A 262 5.44 -10.01 23.84
N ILE A 263 4.12 -10.25 23.77
CA ILE A 263 3.45 -11.33 24.51
C ILE A 263 3.68 -12.63 23.73
N ASN A 264 4.46 -13.54 24.29
CA ASN A 264 4.80 -14.82 23.68
C ASN A 264 3.89 -15.94 24.20
N ASP A 265 2.59 -15.87 23.88
CA ASP A 265 1.64 -16.92 24.23
C ASP A 265 1.05 -17.56 22.97
N PHE A 266 1.58 -18.74 22.61
CA PHE A 266 1.14 -19.49 21.43
C PHE A 266 -0.34 -19.88 21.46
N ARG A 267 -1.00 -19.83 22.62
CA ARG A 267 -2.44 -20.11 22.75
C ARG A 267 -3.31 -18.99 22.19
N ILE A 268 -2.73 -17.86 21.79
CA ILE A 268 -3.43 -16.82 21.01
C ILE A 268 -3.95 -17.34 19.67
N PHE A 269 -3.30 -18.38 19.12
CA PHE A 269 -3.66 -19.01 17.84
C PHE A 269 -4.73 -20.09 17.97
N GLU A 270 -5.25 -20.35 19.18
CA GLU A 270 -6.38 -21.26 19.34
C GLU A 270 -7.66 -20.61 18.80
N GLU A 271 -8.28 -21.26 17.81
CA GLU A 271 -9.47 -20.76 17.09
C GLU A 271 -10.70 -20.58 18.00
N LEU A 272 -10.80 -21.36 19.09
CA LEU A 272 -11.94 -21.32 20.00
C LEU A 272 -11.74 -20.26 21.10
N PRO A 273 -12.56 -19.18 21.16
CA PRO A 273 -12.34 -18.06 22.09
C PRO A 273 -12.39 -18.44 23.58
N ASN A 274 -13.11 -19.52 23.91
CA ASN A 274 -13.21 -20.04 25.28
C ASN A 274 -11.96 -20.79 25.74
N LYS A 275 -11.11 -21.27 24.80
CA LYS A 275 -9.81 -21.89 25.09
C LYS A 275 -8.64 -20.89 24.97
N ASN A 276 -8.85 -19.81 24.22
CA ASN A 276 -7.89 -18.72 24.08
C ASN A 276 -7.73 -17.92 25.38
N LEU A 277 -6.69 -18.24 26.15
CA LEU A 277 -6.41 -17.63 27.46
C LEU A 277 -6.08 -16.13 27.34
N VAL A 278 -5.35 -15.75 26.30
CA VAL A 278 -5.01 -14.34 26.00
C VAL A 278 -6.28 -13.52 25.79
N TYR A 279 -7.17 -14.00 24.91
CA TYR A 279 -8.45 -13.35 24.63
C TYR A 279 -9.28 -13.17 25.90
N ASN A 280 -9.37 -14.21 26.74
CA ASN A 280 -10.15 -14.14 27.97
C ASN A 280 -9.57 -13.15 28.99
N LYS A 281 -8.24 -13.10 29.14
CA LYS A 281 -7.57 -12.14 30.03
C LYS A 281 -7.72 -10.70 29.52
N VAL A 282 -7.55 -10.46 28.23
CA VAL A 282 -7.75 -9.13 27.62
C VAL A 282 -9.20 -8.68 27.73
N ASN A 283 -10.17 -9.56 27.49
CA ASN A 283 -11.58 -9.16 27.51
C ASN A 283 -12.10 -8.94 28.95
N LYS A 284 -11.69 -9.80 29.90
CA LYS A 284 -12.18 -9.74 31.29
C LYS A 284 -11.34 -8.82 32.20
N GLY A 285 -10.09 -8.52 31.85
CA GLY A 285 -9.18 -7.75 32.69
C GLY A 285 -9.05 -8.35 34.09
N LEU A 286 -9.14 -7.52 35.13
CA LEU A 286 -9.11 -7.96 36.54
C LEU A 286 -10.32 -8.80 36.99
N LYS A 287 -11.37 -8.93 36.15
CA LYS A 287 -12.49 -9.85 36.40
C LYS A 287 -12.17 -11.28 35.97
N TYR A 288 -11.02 -11.51 35.33
CA TYR A 288 -10.49 -12.85 35.18
C TYR A 288 -10.19 -13.47 36.56
N ASN A 289 -10.06 -14.80 36.64
CA ASN A 289 -9.99 -15.60 37.88
C ASN A 289 -8.72 -15.36 38.74
N TYR A 290 -8.34 -14.11 38.97
CA TYR A 290 -7.29 -13.68 39.90
C TYR A 290 -7.87 -13.60 41.33
N SER A 291 -7.09 -13.98 42.33
CA SER A 291 -7.40 -13.67 43.73
C SER A 291 -7.28 -12.16 43.98
N PRO A 292 -7.96 -11.61 45.00
CA PRO A 292 -7.84 -10.20 45.37
C PRO A 292 -6.39 -9.73 45.55
N GLU A 293 -5.54 -10.53 46.19
CA GLU A 293 -4.13 -10.22 46.42
C GLU A 293 -3.36 -10.09 45.10
N THR A 294 -3.55 -11.04 44.18
CA THR A 294 -2.91 -11.00 42.86
C THR A 294 -3.38 -9.81 42.03
N LYS A 295 -4.65 -9.38 42.16
CA LYS A 295 -5.14 -8.17 41.47
C LYS A 295 -4.41 -6.92 41.98
N ILE A 296 -4.24 -6.80 43.29
CA ILE A 296 -3.53 -5.68 43.92
C ILE A 296 -2.06 -5.66 43.49
N GLU A 297 -1.38 -6.81 43.56
CA GLU A 297 0.01 -6.95 43.13
C GLU A 297 0.20 -6.58 41.66
N LEU A 298 -0.70 -7.05 40.78
CA LEU A 298 -0.64 -6.79 39.35
C LEU A 298 -0.75 -5.29 39.06
N VAL A 299 -1.72 -4.61 39.65
CA VAL A 299 -1.93 -3.17 39.43
C VAL A 299 -0.77 -2.34 39.99
N ASN A 300 -0.32 -2.63 41.21
CA ASN A 300 0.81 -1.94 41.82
C ASN A 300 2.11 -2.14 41.02
N SER A 301 2.35 -3.35 40.52
CA SER A 301 3.54 -3.62 39.72
C SER A 301 3.52 -2.83 38.40
N ILE A 302 2.37 -2.77 37.72
CA ILE A 302 2.22 -1.95 36.50
C ILE A 302 2.52 -0.49 36.80
N LYS A 303 1.89 0.10 37.83
CA LYS A 303 2.09 1.51 38.20
C LYS A 303 3.58 1.83 38.40
N SER A 304 4.29 0.99 39.15
CA SER A 304 5.72 1.20 39.43
C SER A 304 6.61 1.18 38.17
N LYS A 305 6.23 0.41 37.15
CA LYS A 305 7.02 0.25 35.92
C LYS A 305 6.71 1.32 34.88
N ILE A 306 5.49 1.85 34.85
CA ILE A 306 5.05 2.82 33.83
C ILE A 306 5.15 4.28 34.27
N GLU A 307 5.49 4.57 35.53
CA GLU A 307 5.58 5.93 36.09
C GLU A 307 6.44 6.87 35.20
N ILE A 308 7.56 6.37 34.68
CA ILE A 308 8.47 7.14 33.81
C ILE A 308 7.93 7.41 32.39
N CYS A 309 6.79 6.80 32.03
CA CYS A 309 6.10 6.97 30.75
C CYS A 309 5.11 8.14 30.74
N LYS A 310 4.79 8.72 31.90
CA LYS A 310 3.82 9.83 32.05
C LYS A 310 2.47 9.48 31.40
N LEU A 311 1.86 8.37 31.83
CA LEU A 311 0.56 7.90 31.33
C LEU A 311 -0.53 8.30 32.32
N VAL A 312 -0.82 9.60 32.38
CA VAL A 312 -1.70 10.21 33.38
C VAL A 312 -3.06 9.52 33.41
N LYS A 313 -3.68 9.31 32.25
CA LYS A 313 -5.03 8.72 32.22
C LYS A 313 -5.01 7.25 32.62
N THR A 314 -4.00 6.52 32.16
CA THR A 314 -3.78 5.12 32.53
C THR A 314 -3.55 4.97 34.05
N GLU A 315 -2.76 5.84 34.66
CA GLU A 315 -2.50 5.83 36.10
C GLU A 315 -3.78 6.07 36.91
N GLU A 316 -4.62 7.05 36.52
CA GLU A 316 -5.94 7.27 37.13
C GLU A 316 -6.85 6.02 37.05
N ILE A 317 -6.82 5.32 35.91
CA ILE A 317 -7.60 4.10 35.72
C ILE A 317 -7.10 3.01 36.67
N LEU A 318 -5.78 2.81 36.76
CA LEU A 318 -5.18 1.84 37.68
C LEU A 318 -5.53 2.14 39.14
N ASP A 319 -5.54 3.41 39.55
CA ASP A 319 -5.99 3.82 40.88
C ASP A 319 -7.46 3.51 41.13
N SER A 320 -8.32 3.79 40.15
CA SER A 320 -9.73 3.42 40.25
C SER A 320 -9.94 1.91 40.37
N LEU A 321 -9.09 1.10 39.74
CA LEU A 321 -9.16 -0.35 39.82
C LEU A 321 -8.76 -0.86 41.21
N LEU A 322 -7.73 -0.27 41.84
CA LEU A 322 -7.34 -0.60 43.22
C LEU A 322 -8.46 -0.33 44.22
N ILE A 323 -9.14 0.81 44.10
CA ILE A 323 -10.27 1.18 44.97
C ILE A 323 -11.40 0.15 44.88
N ASN A 324 -11.63 -0.43 43.71
CA ASN A 324 -12.73 -1.39 43.48
C ASN A 324 -12.35 -2.85 43.80
N ILE A 325 -11.11 -3.15 44.17
CA ILE A 325 -10.68 -4.48 44.63
C ILE A 325 -10.88 -4.63 46.14
N ASN A 326 -10.70 -3.53 46.89
CA ASN A 326 -11.07 -3.40 48.29
C ASN A 326 -12.57 -3.18 48.44
#